data_AF-A0A202DS76-F1
#
_entry.id   AF-A0A202DS76-F1
#
_cell.length_a   1.000
_cell.length_b   1.000
_cell.length_c   1.000
_cell.angle_alpha   90.00
_cell.angle_beta   90.00
_cell.angle_gamma   90.00
#
_symmetry.space_group_name_H-M   'P 1'
#
loop_
_entity.id
_entity.type
_entity.pdbx_description
1 polymer ?
#
loop_
_entity_poly.entity_id
_entity_poly.type
_entity_poly.pdbx_seq_one_letter_code
_entity_poly.pdbx_strand_id
1 'polypeptide(L)'
;MKTVPKISRNYKYNNGWRSLYLSAAELEELREQHREHTMQIMKDCILDARMILENGEQDRIACTLFESRVDKFFTWVMRALEDKTQNARANGGAPVTEERIYSSSSSGGD
;
A
#
# COMPACT_ATOMS: atom_id res chain seq x y z
N MET A 1 -14.19 -5.21 -16.06
CA MET A 1 -13.00 -4.49 -15.54
C MET A 1 -13.17 -4.28 -14.04
N LYS A 2 -12.20 -4.66 -13.19
CA LYS A 2 -12.26 -4.37 -11.75
C LYS A 2 -11.91 -2.89 -11.54
N THR A 3 -12.84 -2.11 -11.01
CA THR A 3 -12.59 -0.72 -10.61
C THR A 3 -11.63 -0.72 -9.42
N VAL A 4 -10.45 -0.11 -9.59
CA VAL A 4 -9.51 0.08 -8.48
C VAL A 4 -10.15 1.05 -7.48
N PRO A 5 -10.25 0.70 -6.18
CA PRO A 5 -10.83 1.58 -5.19
C PRO A 5 -10.02 2.88 -5.11
N LYS A 6 -10.70 4.02 -5.23
CA LYS A 6 -10.09 5.34 -5.03
C LYS A 6 -9.88 5.54 -3.53
N ILE A 7 -8.64 5.40 -3.07
CA ILE A 7 -8.26 5.70 -1.69
C ILE A 7 -7.74 7.13 -1.65
N SER A 8 -8.31 7.95 -0.78
CA SER A 8 -8.09 9.39 -0.74
C SER A 8 -7.81 9.92 0.66
N ARG A 9 -7.04 11.00 0.76
CA ARG A 9 -6.83 11.75 1.99
C ARG A 9 -7.12 13.23 1.78
N ASN A 10 -7.95 13.79 2.66
CA ASN A 10 -8.19 15.22 2.71
C ASN A 10 -7.13 15.89 3.59
N TYR A 11 -6.66 17.08 3.19
CA TYR A 11 -5.72 17.87 3.98
C TYR A 11 -6.02 19.36 3.86
N LYS A 12 -5.73 20.10 4.94
CA LYS A 12 -5.90 21.55 4.98
C LYS A 12 -4.67 22.25 4.39
N TYR A 13 -4.90 23.25 3.56
CA TYR A 13 -3.87 24.11 2.97
C TYR A 13 -4.43 25.50 2.63
N ASN A 14 -3.75 26.57 3.05
CA ASN A 14 -4.14 27.98 2.82
C ASN A 14 -5.64 28.26 3.02
N ASN A 15 -6.16 27.92 4.19
CA ASN A 15 -7.58 28.07 4.58
C ASN A 15 -8.61 27.30 3.72
N GLY A 16 -8.16 26.47 2.79
CA GLY A 16 -8.99 25.54 2.01
C GLY A 16 -8.74 24.08 2.38
N TRP A 17 -9.68 23.23 1.98
CA TRP A 17 -9.52 21.79 1.97
C TRP A 17 -9.08 21.34 0.59
N ARG A 18 -8.11 20.42 0.54
CA ARG A 18 -7.63 19.76 -0.67
C ARG A 18 -7.71 18.26 -0.49
N SER A 19 -7.84 17.53 -1.60
CA SER A 19 -7.88 16.07 -1.62
C SER A 19 -6.68 15.55 -2.39
N LEU A 20 -6.08 14.46 -1.91
CA LEU A 20 -5.03 13.72 -2.59
C LEU A 20 -5.46 12.27 -2.73
N TYR A 21 -4.99 11.65 -3.81
CA TYR A 21 -5.26 10.27 -4.17
C TYR A 21 -3.96 9.58 -4.54
N LEU A 22 -3.92 8.26 -4.37
CA LEU A 22 -2.94 7.44 -5.05
C LEU A 22 -3.50 7.06 -6.43
N SER A 23 -2.68 7.21 -7.48
CA SER A 23 -2.98 6.72 -8.82
C SER A 23 -3.00 5.18 -8.81
N ALA A 24 -3.53 4.58 -9.88
CA ALA A 24 -3.50 3.14 -10.03
C ALA A 24 -2.05 2.60 -10.10
N ALA A 25 -1.15 3.34 -10.75
CA ALA A 25 0.26 2.99 -10.83
C ALA A 25 0.94 3.04 -9.45
N GLU A 26 0.73 4.11 -8.67
CA GLU A 26 1.26 4.24 -7.31
C GLU A 26 0.73 3.12 -6.39
N LEU A 27 -0.54 2.74 -6.53
CA LEU A 27 -1.11 1.63 -5.77
C LEU A 27 -0.50 0.28 -6.15
N GLU A 28 -0.24 0.03 -7.43
CA GLU A 28 0.37 -1.24 -7.86
C GLU A 28 1.83 -1.33 -7.45
N GLU A 29 2.58 -0.23 -7.56
CA GLU A 29 3.95 -0.16 -7.05
C GLU A 29 3.99 -0.45 -5.54
N LEU A 30 3.09 0.17 -4.77
CA LEU A 30 3.00 -0.07 -3.33
C LEU A 30 2.62 -1.51 -3.00
N ARG A 31 1.79 -2.16 -3.83
CA ARG A 31 1.47 -3.59 -3.68
C ARG A 31 2.70 -4.46 -3.89
N GLU A 32 3.52 -4.16 -4.90
CA GLU A 32 4.75 -4.92 -5.15
C GLU A 32 5.72 -4.78 -3.97
N GLN A 33 5.96 -3.56 -3.50
CA GLN A 33 6.80 -3.31 -2.33
C GLN A 33 6.27 -4.03 -1.08
N HIS A 34 4.95 -4.02 -0.86
CA HIS A 34 4.33 -4.74 0.25
C HIS A 34 4.48 -6.26 0.11
N ARG A 35 4.36 -6.82 -1.10
CA ARG A 35 4.59 -8.25 -1.37
C ARG A 35 6.03 -8.65 -1.04
N GLU A 36 7.00 -7.90 -1.54
CA GLU A 36 8.43 -8.14 -1.26
C GLU A 36 8.73 -8.10 0.24
N HIS A 37 8.25 -7.05 0.93
CA HIS A 37 8.41 -6.90 2.37
C HIS A 37 7.78 -8.06 3.15
N THR A 38 6.56 -8.45 2.77
CA THR A 38 5.84 -9.57 3.38
C THR A 38 6.62 -10.88 3.24
N MET A 39 7.18 -11.13 2.06
CA MET A 39 8.01 -12.31 1.82
C MET A 39 9.29 -12.29 2.66
N GLN A 40 9.89 -11.11 2.87
CA GLN A 40 11.06 -10.98 3.75
C GLN A 40 10.70 -11.29 5.20
N ILE A 41 9.62 -10.72 5.74
CA ILE A 41 9.16 -11.02 7.11
C ILE A 41 8.92 -12.53 7.27
N MET A 42 8.27 -13.18 6.31
CA MET A 42 8.04 -14.63 6.38
C MET A 42 9.35 -15.42 6.45
N LYS A 43 10.36 -15.06 5.66
CA LYS A 43 11.69 -15.70 5.73
C LYS A 43 12.30 -15.55 7.11
N ASP A 44 12.24 -14.36 7.69
CA ASP A 44 12.79 -14.09 9.02
C ASP A 44 12.02 -14.90 10.10
N CYS A 45 10.69 -15.00 9.99
CA CYS A 45 9.88 -15.83 10.87
C CYS A 45 10.20 -17.33 10.79
N ILE A 46 10.53 -17.85 9.60
CA ILE A 46 10.97 -19.24 9.42
C ILE A 46 12.33 -19.46 10.10
N LEU A 47 13.26 -18.51 9.96
CA LEU A 47 14.56 -18.58 10.63
C LEU A 47 14.40 -18.56 12.15
N ASP A 48 13.58 -17.66 12.68
CA ASP A 48 13.29 -17.58 14.10
C ASP A 48 12.63 -18.87 14.63
N ALA A 49 11.68 -19.44 13.89
CA ALA A 49 11.02 -20.70 14.27
C ALA A 49 12.03 -21.87 14.37
N ARG A 50 13.00 -21.92 13.46
CA ARG A 50 14.10 -22.92 13.49
C ARG A 50 15.03 -22.74 14.69
N MET A 51 15.25 -21.49 15.11
CA MET A 51 16.06 -21.20 16.30
C MET A 51 15.32 -21.56 17.60
N ILE A 52 13.99 -21.46 17.62
CA ILE A 52 13.17 -21.81 18.80
C ILE A 52 13.06 -23.33 18.95
N LEU A 53 12.88 -24.06 17.85
CA LEU A 53 12.68 -25.50 17.84
C LEU A 53 13.52 -26.14 16.74
N GLU A 54 14.50 -26.96 17.13
CA GLU A 54 15.33 -27.70 16.17
C GLU A 54 14.53 -28.77 15.40
N ASN A 55 13.52 -29.37 16.04
CA ASN A 55 12.61 -30.36 15.45
C ASN A 55 11.17 -30.12 15.94
N GLY A 56 10.17 -30.20 15.05
CA GLY A 56 8.75 -30.05 15.42
C GLY A 56 7.94 -29.17 14.45
N GLU A 57 6.85 -28.58 14.93
CA GLU A 57 5.89 -27.75 14.15
C GLU A 57 6.45 -26.34 13.83
N GLN A 58 7.62 -26.23 13.21
CA GLN A 58 8.25 -24.96 12.86
C GLN A 58 7.34 -24.06 11.99
N ASP A 59 6.60 -24.65 11.04
CA ASP A 59 5.69 -23.91 10.15
C ASP A 59 4.59 -23.19 10.94
N ARG A 60 4.03 -23.82 11.97
CA ARG A 60 2.99 -23.23 12.81
C ARG A 60 3.52 -22.03 13.57
N ILE A 61 4.74 -22.13 14.09
CA ILE A 61 5.39 -21.03 14.82
C ILE A 61 5.72 -19.90 13.86
N ALA A 62 6.28 -20.20 12.70
CA ALA A 62 6.58 -19.21 11.67
C ALA A 62 5.31 -18.44 11.24
N CYS A 63 4.20 -19.14 11.00
CA CYS A 63 2.91 -18.51 10.69
C CYS A 63 2.40 -17.62 11.83
N THR A 64 2.50 -18.09 13.09
CA THR A 64 2.07 -17.31 14.27
C THR A 64 2.91 -16.04 14.42
N LEU A 65 4.24 -16.14 14.26
CA LEU A 65 5.14 -14.99 14.29
C LEU A 65 4.82 -14.03 13.15
N PHE A 66 4.61 -14.56 11.95
CA PHE A 66 4.29 -13.76 10.77
C PHE A 66 3.00 -12.96 10.97
N GLU A 67 1.92 -13.57 11.47
CA GLU A 67 0.65 -12.89 11.76
C GLU A 67 0.83 -11.69 12.71
N SER A 68 1.74 -11.80 13.68
CA SER A 68 2.04 -10.73 14.63
C SER A 68 2.92 -9.60 14.07
N ARG A 69 3.74 -9.89 13.04
CA ARG A 69 4.75 -8.95 12.51
C ARG A 69 4.36 -8.30 11.19
N VAL A 70 3.56 -8.98 10.37
CA VAL A 70 3.24 -8.48 9.03
C VAL A 70 2.32 -7.27 9.10
N ASP A 71 2.80 -6.15 8.56
CA ASP A 71 1.99 -4.95 8.40
C ASP A 71 0.88 -5.20 7.37
N LYS A 72 -0.33 -4.70 7.66
CA LYS A 72 -1.44 -4.73 6.69
C LYS A 72 -1.16 -3.75 5.55
N PHE A 73 -1.54 -4.13 4.33
CA PHE A 73 -1.40 -3.27 3.15
C PHE A 73 -2.05 -1.89 3.32
N PHE A 74 -3.18 -1.81 4.05
CA PHE A 74 -3.83 -0.53 4.34
C PHE A 74 -2.92 0.45 5.11
N THR A 75 -2.10 -0.05 6.04
CA THR A 75 -1.11 0.77 6.77
C THR A 75 -0.11 1.41 5.82
N TRP A 76 0.35 0.66 4.82
CA TRP A 76 1.26 1.15 3.78
C TRP A 76 0.60 2.24 2.94
N VAL A 77 -0.66 2.04 2.54
CA VAL A 77 -1.42 3.04 1.78
C VAL A 77 -1.57 4.35 2.56
N MET A 78 -1.85 4.27 3.86
CA MET A 78 -1.98 5.46 4.71
C MET A 78 -0.65 6.20 4.89
N ARG A 79 0.48 5.48 5.01
CA ARG A 79 1.83 6.07 5.04
C ARG A 79 2.15 6.77 3.72
N ALA A 80 1.94 6.11 2.59
CA ALA A 80 2.16 6.71 1.26
C ALA A 80 1.30 7.98 1.05
N LEU A 81 0.04 7.97 1.49
CA LEU A 81 -0.82 9.16 1.45
C LEU A 81 -0.33 10.28 2.37
N GLU A 82 0.25 9.94 3.52
CA GLU A 82 0.87 10.92 4.42
C GLU A 82 2.06 11.60 3.77
N ASP A 83 3.00 10.81 3.24
CA ASP A 83 4.21 11.30 2.58
C ASP A 83 3.86 12.19 1.39
N LYS A 84 2.88 11.74 0.57
CA LYS A 84 2.36 12.52 -0.55
C LYS A 84 1.71 13.83 -0.08
N THR A 85 1.02 13.82 1.05
CA THR A 85 0.43 15.03 1.65
C THR A 85 1.51 16.00 2.15
N GLN A 86 2.56 15.48 2.79
CA GLN A 86 3.69 16.30 3.25
C GLN A 86 4.42 16.95 2.07
N ASN A 87 4.67 16.18 1.01
CA ASN A 87 5.26 16.69 -0.23
C ASN A 87 4.39 17.75 -0.91
N ALA A 88 3.07 17.54 -0.97
CA ALA A 88 2.15 18.53 -1.51
C ALA A 88 2.16 19.84 -0.71
N ARG A 89 2.22 19.76 0.64
CA ARG A 89 2.32 20.95 1.50
C ARG A 89 3.63 21.71 1.28
N ALA A 90 4.75 21.00 1.16
CA ALA A 90 6.06 21.60 0.89
C ALA A 90 6.12 22.32 -0.46
N ASN A 91 5.40 21.80 -1.47
CA ASN A 91 5.41 22.31 -2.85
C ASN A 91 4.21 23.22 -3.18
N GLY A 92 3.78 24.08 -2.27
CA GLY A 92 2.76 25.11 -2.56
C GLY A 92 1.31 24.59 -2.63
N GLY A 93 1.04 23.40 -2.10
CA GLY A 93 -0.31 22.81 -2.04
C GLY A 93 -0.82 22.29 -3.38
N ALA A 94 0.03 22.17 -4.40
CA ALA A 94 -0.37 21.64 -5.70
C ALA A 94 -0.93 20.21 -5.55
N PRO A 95 -2.06 19.88 -6.19
CA PRO A 95 -2.45 18.48 -6.33
C PRO A 95 -1.33 17.78 -7.12
N VAL A 96 -0.67 16.81 -6.50
CA VAL A 96 0.26 15.93 -7.22
C VAL A 96 -0.57 15.26 -8.33
N THR A 97 -0.15 15.46 -9.57
CA THR A 97 -0.90 15.30 -10.81
C THR A 97 -1.84 14.10 -10.79
N GLU A 98 -3.14 14.36 -10.98
CA GLU A 98 -4.14 13.30 -11.17
C GLU A 98 -3.92 12.65 -12.54
N GLU A 99 -3.46 11.41 -12.58
CA GLU A 99 -3.66 10.58 -13.77
C GLU A 99 -5.15 10.19 -13.83
N ARG A 100 -5.90 10.86 -14.71
CA ARG A 100 -7.26 10.44 -15.06
C ARG A 100 -7.18 9.04 -15.64
N ILE A 101 -7.71 8.06 -14.90
CA ILE A 101 -8.00 6.73 -15.45
C ILE A 101 -9.13 6.91 -16.47
N TYR A 102 -8.78 6.97 -17.75
CA TYR A 102 -9.76 6.88 -18.83
C TYR A 102 -10.32 5.47 -18.84
N SER A 103 -11.59 5.31 -18.44
CA SER A 103 -12.35 4.12 -18.78
C SER A 103 -12.67 4.18 -20.27
N SER A 104 -11.86 3.54 -21.11
CA SER A 104 -12.24 3.25 -22.49
C SER A 104 -13.32 2.17 -22.49
N SER A 105 -14.58 2.60 -22.32
CA SER A 105 -15.72 1.80 -22.74
C SER A 105 -15.86 1.95 -24.25
N SER A 106 -15.15 1.11 -25.02
CA SER A 106 -15.50 0.87 -26.42
C SER A 106 -16.72 -0.03 -26.43
N SER A 107 -17.89 0.60 -26.53
CA SER A 107 -19.17 -0.03 -26.81
C SER A 107 -19.07 -0.76 -28.15
N GLY A 108 -19.55 -2.00 -28.20
CA GLY A 108 -19.83 -2.66 -29.46
C GLY A 108 -20.87 -1.86 -30.25
N GLY A 109 -20.70 -1.86 -31.57
CA GLY A 109 -21.66 -1.37 -32.54
C GLY A 109 -21.37 -2.09 -33.86
N ASP A 110 -22.22 -3.08 -34.14
CA ASP A 110 -22.53 -3.79 -35.39
C ASP A 110 -21.43 -4.15 -36.40
#